data_AF-A0A949KLT9-F1
#
_entry.id   AF-A0A949KLT9-F1
#
_cell.length_a   1.000
_cell.length_b   1.000
_cell.length_c   1.000
_cell.angle_alpha   90.00
_cell.angle_beta   90.00
_cell.angle_gamma   90.00
#
_symmetry.space_group_name_H-M   'P 1'
#
loop_
_entity.id
_entity.type
_entity.pdbx_description
1 polymer ?
#
loop_
_entity_poly.entity_id
_entity_poly.type
_entity_poly.pdbx_seq_one_letter_code
_entity_poly.pdbx_strand_id
1 'polypeptide(L)' 'METVEKVGTPKDVWVTCPECSQLFYIDRSFYEPQFDNLPLHCPFCHAQFDKKSSKMTWGQ' A
#
# COMPACT_ATOMS: atom_id res chain seq x y z
N MET A 1 25.88 18.34 9.60
CA MET A 1 24.55 17.81 9.99
C MET A 1 24.13 16.91 8.86
N GLU A 2 24.39 15.63 9.00
CA GLU A 2 23.99 14.63 8.02
C GLU A 2 22.47 14.52 8.10
N THR A 3 21.78 15.08 7.12
CA THR A 3 20.36 14.84 6.90
C THR A 3 20.19 13.36 6.69
N VAL A 4 19.72 12.66 7.72
CA VAL A 4 19.23 11.29 7.60
C VAL A 4 18.05 11.37 6.64
N GLU A 5 18.33 11.18 5.35
CA GLU A 5 17.32 10.95 4.33
C GLU A 5 16.52 9.76 4.83
N LYS A 6 15.26 9.99 5.22
CA LYS A 6 14.32 8.90 5.49
C LYS A 6 14.27 8.09 4.20
N VAL A 7 14.94 6.94 4.20
CA VAL A 7 14.93 5.97 3.10
C VAL A 7 13.54 5.31 3.07
N GLY A 8 12.56 6.06 2.61
CA GLY A 8 11.22 5.63 2.31
C GLY A 8 10.79 6.45 1.11
N THR A 9 10.61 5.81 -0.02
CA THR A 9 10.04 6.47 -1.20
C THR A 9 8.70 7.10 -0.77
N PRO A 10 8.38 8.35 -1.14
CA PRO A 10 7.12 9.02 -0.77
C PRO A 10 5.85 8.33 -1.35
N LYS A 11 6.03 7.14 -1.94
CA LYS A 11 5.04 6.31 -2.60
C LYS A 11 4.72 5.03 -1.80
N ASP A 12 5.08 5.03 -0.53
CA ASP A 12 4.74 3.99 0.44
C ASP A 12 3.27 4.11 0.87
N VAL A 13 2.49 3.03 0.73
CA VAL A 13 1.11 3.02 1.20
C VAL A 13 0.85 1.82 2.11
N TRP A 14 0.20 2.09 3.24
CA TRP A 14 -0.29 1.06 4.14
C TRP A 14 -1.77 0.83 3.85
N VAL A 15 -2.14 -0.44 3.71
CA VAL A 15 -3.46 -0.88 3.26
C VAL A 15 -4.03 -1.86 4.29
N THR A 16 -5.23 -1.60 4.77
CA THR A 16 -5.95 -2.55 5.62
C THR A 16 -6.90 -3.39 4.77
N CYS A 17 -6.69 -4.71 4.76
CA CYS A 17 -7.59 -5.62 4.05
C CYS A 17 -9.01 -5.58 4.65
N PRO A 18 -10.07 -5.38 3.85
CA PRO A 18 -11.44 -5.37 4.37
C PRO A 18 -11.92 -6.74 4.86
N GLU A 19 -11.38 -7.84 4.34
CA GLU A 19 -11.82 -9.20 4.67
C GLU A 19 -11.21 -9.70 5.99
N CYS A 20 -9.89 -9.57 6.15
CA CYS A 20 -9.18 -10.11 7.31
C CYS A 20 -8.73 -9.04 8.31
N SER A 21 -9.00 -7.76 8.03
CA SER A 21 -8.59 -6.61 8.85
C SER A 21 -7.08 -6.50 9.11
N GLN A 22 -6.25 -7.22 8.36
CA GLN A 22 -4.80 -7.15 8.45
C GLN A 22 -4.26 -5.92 7.73
N LEU A 23 -3.27 -5.26 8.34
CA LEU A 23 -2.54 -4.16 7.75
C LEU A 23 -1.32 -4.70 7.01
N PHE A 24 -1.10 -4.26 5.78
CA PHE A 24 0.09 -4.58 5.01
C PHE A 24 0.60 -3.37 4.24
N TYR A 25 1.87 -3.43 3.87
CA TYR A 25 2.58 -2.38 3.17
C TYR A 25 2.64 -2.70 1.66
N ILE A 26 2.50 -1.66 0.84
CA ILE A 26 2.68 -1.73 -0.60
C ILE A 26 3.59 -0.59 -1.04
N ASP A 27 4.71 -0.95 -1.70
CA ASP A 27 5.49 0.02 -2.47
C ASP A 27 4.80 0.25 -3.82
N ARG A 28 4.38 1.48 -4.08
CA ARG A 28 3.71 1.83 -5.35
C ARG A 28 4.69 1.96 -6.51
N SER A 29 5.98 2.16 -6.22
CA SER A 29 7.01 2.38 -7.23
C SER A 29 7.14 1.17 -8.16
N PHE A 30 6.91 -0.06 -7.66
CA PHE A 30 6.85 -1.28 -8.48
C PHE A 30 5.66 -1.34 -9.46
N TYR A 31 4.58 -0.61 -9.20
CA TYR A 31 3.30 -0.75 -9.91
C TYR A 31 2.93 0.48 -10.74
N GLU A 32 3.75 1.53 -10.76
CA GLU A 32 3.52 2.68 -11.62
C GLU A 32 3.74 2.35 -13.10
N PRO A 33 2.94 2.94 -14.01
CA PRO A 33 1.90 3.96 -13.78
C PRO A 33 0.50 3.38 -13.47
N GLN A 34 0.35 2.06 -13.43
CA GLN A 34 -0.96 1.39 -13.40
C GLN A 34 -1.47 1.07 -12.00
N PHE A 35 -0.73 1.46 -10.95
CA PHE A 35 -1.06 1.12 -9.57
C PHE A 35 -2.53 1.40 -9.27
N ASP A 36 -3.04 2.59 -9.59
CA ASP A 36 -4.42 3.01 -9.33
C ASP A 36 -5.50 2.17 -10.04
N ASN A 37 -5.16 1.47 -11.12
CA ASN A 37 -6.07 0.60 -11.85
C ASN A 37 -5.96 -0.89 -11.46
N LEU A 38 -4.99 -1.24 -10.61
CA LEU A 38 -4.80 -2.62 -10.18
C LEU A 38 -5.59 -2.90 -8.89
N PRO A 39 -6.35 -4.01 -8.85
CA PRO A 39 -6.93 -4.49 -7.61
C PRO A 39 -5.82 -4.90 -6.64
N LEU A 40 -6.05 -4.70 -5.36
CA LEU A 40 -5.08 -5.06 -4.33
C LEU A 40 -5.27 -6.52 -3.91
N HIS A 41 -4.17 -7.18 -3.62
CA HIS A 41 -4.17 -8.56 -3.14
C HIS A 41 -3.62 -8.59 -1.72
N CYS A 42 -4.39 -9.16 -0.79
CA CYS A 42 -3.92 -9.34 0.58
C CYS A 42 -2.95 -10.52 0.67
N PRO A 43 -1.72 -10.35 1.19
CA PRO A 43 -0.79 -11.46 1.35
C PRO A 43 -1.20 -12.44 2.47
N PHE A 44 -2.17 -12.11 3.31
CA PHE A 44 -2.57 -12.95 4.45
C PHE A 44 -3.78 -13.84 4.15
N CYS A 45 -4.84 -13.28 3.57
CA CYS A 45 -6.05 -14.03 3.24
C CYS A 45 -6.22 -14.29 1.73
N HIS A 46 -5.30 -13.77 0.91
CA HIS A 46 -5.31 -13.89 -0.55
C HIS A 46 -6.60 -13.31 -1.19
N ALA A 47 -7.30 -12.44 -0.46
CA ALA A 47 -8.44 -11.72 -0.99
C ALA A 47 -7.97 -10.67 -1.99
N GLN A 48 -8.66 -10.61 -3.12
CA GLN A 48 -8.52 -9.55 -4.10
C GLN A 48 -9.65 -8.53 -3.89
N PHE A 49 -9.30 -7.26 -3.75
CA PHE A 49 -10.28 -6.22 -3.46
C PHE A 49 -9.91 -4.87 -4.09
N ASP A 50 -10.94 -4.05 -4.32
CA ASP A 50 -10.77 -2.69 -4.78
C ASP A 50 -10.20 -1.78 -3.70
N LYS A 51 -9.34 -0.86 -4.13
CA LYS A 51 -8.74 0.16 -3.28
C LYS A 51 -9.75 0.99 -2.48
N LYS A 52 -10.90 1.29 -3.09
CA LYS A 52 -11.99 2.05 -2.47
C LYS A 52 -12.63 1.32 -1.28
N SER A 53 -12.56 -0.02 -1.28
CA SER A 53 -13.08 -0.86 -0.22
C SER A 53 -12.13 -0.98 0.97
N SER A 54 -10.89 -0.51 0.82
CA SER A 54 -9.86 -0.54 1.85
C SER A 54 -9.62 0.84 2.45
N LYS A 55 -9.30 0.86 3.76
CA LYS A 55 -8.74 2.05 4.38
C LYS A 55 -7.25 2.13 4.04
N MET A 56 -6.84 3.22 3.41
CA MET A 56 -5.45 3.48 3.06
C MET A 56 -4.90 4.58 3.97
N THR A 57 -3.73 4.35 4.54
CA THR A 57 -2.96 5.38 5.22
C THR A 57 -1.69 5.62 4.40
N TRP A 58 -1.63 6.80 3.78
CA TRP A 58 -0.44 7.26 3.06
C TRP A 58 0.64 7.59 4.09
N GLY A 59 1.87 7.15 3.84
CA GLY A 59 3.01 7.67 4.60
C GLY A 59 3.07 9.18 4.38
N GLN A 60 2.96 9.96 5.46
CA GLN A 60 2.98 11.42 5.45
C GLN A 60 4.39 11.96 5.38
#